data_AF-A9L313-F1
#
_entry.id   AF-A9L313-F1
#
_cell.length_a   1.000
_cell.length_b   1.000
_cell.length_c   1.000
_cell.angle_alpha   90.00
_cell.angle_beta   90.00
_cell.angle_gamma   90.00
#
_symmetry.space_group_name_H-M   'P 1'
#
loop_
_entity.id
_entity.type
_entity.pdbx_description
1 polymer ?
#
loop_
_entity_poly.entity_id
_entity_poly.type
_entity_poly.pdbx_seq_one_letter_code
_entity_poly.pdbx_strand_id
1 'polypeptide(L)'
;MARKGKGESESYRKFIDEQAKQAYEDLVKNQSPKKAFLGALLGVFLGLALLILFVWNGLVFYWMLFVPAAVIGYLACKFGKIYESKYANMVGVIGLLTNGIAVMTLYNFEALALSSIPISFFVTRYFAKLKLTEAQEKGIWRKEIGQL
;
A
#
# COMPACT_ATOMS: atom_id res chain seq x y z
N MET A 1 41.93 15.00 26.41
CA MET A 1 40.72 14.14 26.48
C MET A 1 39.75 14.29 25.28
N ALA A 2 40.07 15.04 24.21
CA ALA A 2 39.14 15.30 23.09
C ALA A 2 39.11 14.25 21.95
N ARG A 3 39.91 13.17 22.01
CA ARG A 3 40.00 12.16 20.93
C ARG A 3 39.04 10.97 21.06
N LYS A 4 38.50 10.68 22.26
CA LYS A 4 37.59 9.54 22.47
C LYS A 4 36.21 9.76 21.84
N GLY A 5 35.67 10.99 21.84
CA GLY A 5 34.35 11.28 21.28
C GLY A 5 34.26 11.27 19.74
N LYS A 6 35.38 11.43 19.01
CA LYS A 6 35.36 11.38 17.54
C LYS A 6 35.22 9.96 17.00
N GLY A 7 35.94 8.99 17.58
CA GLY A 7 35.93 7.59 17.15
C GLY A 7 34.60 6.87 17.44
N GLU A 8 33.97 7.15 18.58
CA GLU A 8 32.61 6.65 18.88
C GLU A 8 31.57 7.24 17.91
N SER A 9 31.72 8.52 17.54
CA SER A 9 30.82 9.15 16.56
C SER A 9 30.95 8.58 15.15
N GLU A 10 32.17 8.19 14.73
CA GLU A 10 32.41 7.56 13.42
C GLU A 10 31.93 6.11 13.39
N SER A 11 32.19 5.33 14.45
CA SER A 11 31.69 3.96 14.55
C SER A 11 30.16 3.92 14.59
N TYR A 12 29.53 4.85 15.33
CA TYR A 12 28.08 4.98 15.37
C TYR A 12 27.49 5.36 14.00
N ARG A 13 28.13 6.30 13.28
CA ARG A 13 27.71 6.65 11.91
C ARG A 13 27.80 5.45 10.96
N LYS A 14 28.92 4.74 10.94
CA LYS A 14 29.06 3.52 10.11
C LYS A 14 28.01 2.47 10.43
N PHE A 15 27.68 2.26 11.71
CA PHE A 15 26.64 1.33 12.12
C PHE A 15 25.23 1.75 11.66
N ILE A 16 24.90 3.04 11.75
CA ILE A 16 23.63 3.57 11.22
C ILE A 16 23.57 3.44 9.69
N ASP A 17 24.70 3.63 9.02
CA ASP A 17 24.82 3.53 7.57
C ASP A 17 24.62 2.08 7.09
N GLU A 18 25.27 1.13 7.74
CA GLU A 18 25.09 -0.30 7.47
C GLU A 18 23.66 -0.76 7.73
N GLN A 19 23.04 -0.30 8.83
CA GLN A 19 21.63 -0.60 9.11
C GLN A 19 20.69 -0.03 8.05
N ALA A 20 20.91 1.21 7.61
CA ALA A 20 20.08 1.83 6.57
C ALA A 20 20.21 1.09 5.23
N LYS A 21 21.43 0.65 4.90
CA LYS A 21 21.70 -0.15 3.69
C LYS A 21 21.02 -1.52 3.77
N GLN A 22 21.18 -2.23 4.88
CA GLN A 22 20.57 -3.54 5.07
C GLN A 22 19.03 -3.44 5.05
N ALA A 23 18.45 -2.43 5.71
CA ALA A 23 17.01 -2.18 5.69
C ALA A 23 16.48 -1.88 4.27
N TYR A 24 17.28 -1.17 3.45
CA TYR A 24 16.94 -0.91 2.05
C TYR A 24 17.02 -2.19 1.20
N GLU A 25 18.08 -2.97 1.33
CA GLU A 25 18.24 -4.24 0.62
C GLU A 25 17.12 -5.23 0.98
N ASP A 26 16.74 -5.29 2.26
CA ASP A 26 15.62 -6.10 2.73
C ASP A 26 14.28 -5.64 2.13
N LEU A 27 14.06 -4.33 1.99
CA LEU A 27 12.86 -3.80 1.32
C LEU A 27 12.78 -4.23 -0.14
N VAL A 28 13.86 -4.04 -0.90
CA VAL A 28 13.91 -4.37 -2.32
C VAL A 28 13.75 -5.87 -2.52
N LYS A 29 14.45 -6.68 -1.73
CA LYS A 29 14.39 -8.15 -1.80
C LYS A 29 13.00 -8.68 -1.48
N ASN A 30 12.28 -8.04 -0.55
CA ASN A 30 10.95 -8.47 -0.15
C ASN A 30 9.83 -7.92 -1.04
N GLN A 31 10.07 -6.84 -1.79
CA GLN A 31 9.08 -6.28 -2.71
C GLN A 31 8.83 -7.25 -3.87
N SER A 32 7.56 -7.63 -4.07
CA SER A 32 7.16 -8.49 -5.18
C SER A 32 5.90 -7.98 -5.86
N PRO A 33 6.04 -7.25 -6.99
CA PRO A 33 4.91 -6.72 -7.74
C PRO A 33 3.93 -7.81 -8.19
N LYS A 34 4.44 -8.98 -8.59
CA LYS A 34 3.62 -10.14 -8.99
C LYS A 34 2.75 -10.64 -7.84
N LYS A 35 3.32 -10.80 -6.64
CA LYS A 35 2.55 -11.22 -5.46
C LYS A 35 1.55 -10.15 -5.03
N ALA A 36 1.90 -8.88 -5.20
CA ALA A 36 0.98 -7.78 -4.92
C ALA A 36 -0.23 -7.81 -5.85
N PHE A 37 0.00 -8.05 -7.15
CA PHE A 37 -1.06 -8.19 -8.13
C PHE A 37 -1.97 -9.39 -7.82
N LEU A 38 -1.40 -10.56 -7.49
CA LEU A 38 -2.19 -11.72 -7.04
C LEU A 38 -2.98 -11.42 -5.76
N GLY A 39 -2.38 -10.73 -4.80
CA GLY A 39 -3.05 -10.26 -3.59
C GLY A 39 -4.21 -9.32 -3.89
N ALA A 40 -4.03 -8.40 -4.84
CA ALA A 40 -5.08 -7.50 -5.30
C ALA A 40 -6.25 -8.27 -5.92
N LEU A 41 -5.97 -9.25 -6.80
CA LEU A 41 -7.01 -10.09 -7.41
C LEU A 41 -7.80 -10.88 -6.37
N LEU A 42 -7.13 -11.51 -5.40
CA LEU A 42 -7.80 -12.17 -4.29
C LEU A 42 -8.67 -11.19 -3.48
N GLY A 43 -8.18 -9.97 -3.31
CA GLY A 43 -8.93 -8.90 -2.65
C GLY A 43 -10.14 -8.41 -3.44
N VAL A 44 -10.12 -8.48 -4.78
CA VAL A 44 -11.30 -8.19 -5.60
C VAL A 44 -12.40 -9.20 -5.30
N PHE A 45 -12.07 -10.50 -5.37
CA PHE A 45 -13.05 -11.56 -5.09
C PHE A 45 -13.63 -11.45 -3.67
N LEU A 46 -12.77 -11.30 -2.66
CA LEU A 46 -13.19 -11.20 -1.26
C LEU A 46 -13.95 -9.89 -0.98
N GLY A 47 -13.46 -8.76 -1.51
CA GLY A 47 -14.06 -7.46 -1.32
C GLY A 47 -15.46 -7.36 -1.93
N LEU A 48 -15.62 -7.86 -3.17
CA LEU A 48 -16.92 -7.91 -3.84
C LEU A 48 -17.88 -8.88 -3.15
N ALA A 49 -17.42 -10.08 -2.76
CA ALA A 49 -18.26 -11.03 -2.05
C ALA A 49 -18.81 -10.43 -0.75
N LEU A 50 -17.97 -9.73 0.03
CA LEU A 50 -18.41 -9.01 1.22
C LEU A 50 -19.43 -7.93 0.88
N LEU A 51 -19.15 -7.08 -0.11
CA LEU A 51 -20.07 -6.00 -0.50
C LEU A 51 -21.43 -6.54 -0.95
N ILE A 52 -21.47 -7.59 -1.78
CA ILE A 52 -22.71 -8.22 -2.24
C ILE A 52 -23.51 -8.76 -1.06
N LEU A 53 -22.86 -9.46 -0.13
CA LEU A 53 -23.52 -9.95 1.08
C LEU A 53 -24.16 -8.82 1.87
N PHE A 54 -23.47 -7.68 2.05
CA PHE A 54 -24.04 -6.54 2.75
C PHE A 54 -25.24 -5.91 2.03
N VAL A 55 -25.12 -5.69 0.72
CA VAL A 55 -26.21 -5.14 -0.10
C VAL A 55 -27.43 -6.05 -0.07
N TRP A 56 -27.26 -7.37 -0.20
CA TRP A 56 -28.36 -8.33 -0.15
C TRP A 56 -29.06 -8.41 1.22
N ASN A 57 -28.35 -8.13 2.31
CA ASN A 57 -28.94 -8.05 3.64
C ASN A 57 -29.55 -6.68 3.95
N GLY A 58 -29.65 -5.77 2.97
CA GLY A 58 -30.18 -4.42 3.16
C GLY A 58 -29.26 -3.49 3.97
N LEU A 59 -28.01 -3.89 4.20
CA LEU A 59 -27.01 -3.11 4.94
C LEU A 59 -26.32 -2.14 3.98
N VAL A 60 -26.99 -1.03 3.71
CA VAL A 60 -26.51 -0.01 2.77
C VAL A 60 -25.90 1.17 3.54
N PHE A 61 -24.69 1.00 4.05
CA PHE A 61 -23.93 2.11 4.61
C PHE A 61 -22.90 2.61 3.59
N TYR A 62 -22.90 3.91 3.28
CA TYR A 62 -22.02 4.49 2.25
C TYR A 62 -20.53 4.26 2.49
N TRP A 63 -20.07 4.19 3.74
CA TRP A 63 -18.67 3.91 4.04
C TRP A 63 -18.24 2.49 3.59
N MET A 64 -19.20 1.57 3.41
CA MET A 64 -18.92 0.19 3.00
C MET A 64 -18.53 0.07 1.53
N LEU A 65 -18.82 1.10 0.71
CA LEU A 65 -18.31 1.20 -0.66
C LEU A 65 -16.77 1.21 -0.69
N PHE A 66 -16.11 1.57 0.41
CA PHE A 66 -14.66 1.57 0.53
C PHE A 66 -14.10 0.25 1.06
N VAL A 67 -14.93 -0.70 1.51
CA VAL A 67 -14.47 -2.00 2.01
C VAL A 67 -13.75 -2.80 0.92
N PRO A 68 -14.30 -2.96 -0.31
CA PRO A 68 -13.57 -3.65 -1.38
C PRO A 68 -12.21 -3.00 -1.66
N ALA A 69 -12.18 -1.66 -1.74
CA ALA A 69 -10.96 -0.89 -1.96
C ALA A 69 -9.89 -1.16 -0.88
N ALA A 70 -10.30 -1.14 0.39
CA ALA A 70 -9.42 -1.41 1.52
C ALA A 70 -8.91 -2.87 1.51
N VAL A 71 -9.77 -3.84 1.23
CA VAL A 71 -9.41 -5.27 1.16
C VAL A 71 -8.41 -5.54 0.03
N ILE A 72 -8.64 -4.97 -1.16
CA ILE A 72 -7.73 -5.06 -2.31
C ILE A 72 -6.35 -4.51 -1.94
N GLY A 73 -6.31 -3.29 -1.40
CA GLY A 73 -5.05 -2.65 -1.01
C GLY A 73 -4.32 -3.44 0.08
N TYR A 74 -5.04 -3.85 1.13
CA TYR A 74 -4.47 -4.59 2.25
C TYR A 74 -3.86 -5.92 1.81
N LEU A 75 -4.56 -6.71 1.01
CA LEU A 75 -4.03 -7.99 0.53
C LEU A 75 -2.86 -7.80 -0.43
N ALA A 76 -2.93 -6.81 -1.33
CA ALA A 76 -1.79 -6.48 -2.19
C ALA A 76 -0.53 -6.13 -1.38
N CYS A 77 -0.68 -5.34 -0.30
CA CYS A 77 0.42 -5.00 0.60
C CYS A 77 0.92 -6.23 1.37
N LYS A 78 0.01 -7.05 1.91
CA LYS A 78 0.35 -8.26 2.68
C LYS A 78 1.16 -9.27 1.87
N PHE A 79 0.82 -9.48 0.60
CA PHE A 79 1.51 -10.43 -0.26
C PHE A 79 2.72 -9.84 -0.98
N GLY A 80 2.65 -8.56 -1.38
CA GLY A 80 3.63 -7.92 -2.24
C GLY A 80 4.62 -6.98 -1.57
N LYS A 81 4.33 -6.52 -0.34
CA LYS A 81 5.14 -5.55 0.43
C LYS A 81 5.58 -4.35 -0.43
N ILE A 82 4.64 -3.78 -1.18
CA ILE A 82 4.93 -2.67 -2.12
C ILE A 82 5.37 -1.43 -1.34
N TYR A 83 6.60 -0.95 -1.55
CA TYR A 83 6.99 0.38 -1.08
C TYR A 83 6.98 1.43 -2.20
N GLU A 84 7.25 1.01 -3.45
CA GLU A 84 7.29 1.92 -4.59
C GLU A 84 5.90 2.40 -5.02
N SER A 85 5.78 3.71 -5.23
CA SER A 85 4.53 4.37 -5.63
C SER A 85 3.97 3.83 -6.96
N LYS A 86 4.85 3.44 -7.90
CA LYS A 86 4.45 2.90 -9.21
C LYS A 86 3.57 1.66 -9.09
N TYR A 87 3.97 0.69 -8.28
CA TYR A 87 3.18 -0.54 -8.10
C TYR A 87 1.94 -0.29 -7.24
N ALA A 88 2.00 0.63 -6.26
CA ALA A 88 0.83 1.01 -5.48
C ALA A 88 -0.25 1.67 -6.35
N ASN A 89 0.16 2.48 -7.34
CA ASN A 89 -0.76 3.07 -8.32
C ASN A 89 -1.43 1.98 -9.18
N MET A 90 -0.68 0.96 -9.62
CA MET A 90 -1.26 -0.16 -10.39
C MET A 90 -2.36 -0.87 -9.59
N VAL A 91 -2.13 -1.13 -8.30
CA VAL A 91 -3.16 -1.69 -7.41
C VAL A 91 -4.33 -0.72 -7.21
N GLY A 92 -4.04 0.58 -7.09
CA GLY A 92 -5.06 1.63 -7.04
C GLY A 92 -6.03 1.60 -8.22
N VAL A 93 -5.53 1.38 -9.45
CA VAL A 93 -6.36 1.25 -10.65
C VAL A 93 -7.28 0.02 -10.55
N ILE A 94 -6.80 -1.10 -10.02
CA ILE A 94 -7.64 -2.30 -9.79
C ILE A 94 -8.79 -1.95 -8.83
N GLY A 95 -8.51 -1.24 -7.75
CA GLY A 95 -9.52 -0.77 -6.81
C GLY A 95 -10.56 0.15 -7.46
N LEU A 96 -10.11 1.11 -8.27
CA LEU A 96 -10.98 2.02 -9.02
C LEU A 96 -11.92 1.27 -9.97
N LEU A 97 -11.39 0.35 -10.77
CA LEU A 97 -12.18 -0.43 -11.72
C LEU A 97 -13.18 -1.33 -10.98
N THR A 98 -12.74 -1.97 -9.89
CA THR A 98 -13.60 -2.84 -9.08
C THR A 98 -14.76 -2.06 -8.45
N ASN A 99 -14.47 -0.90 -7.85
CA ASN A 99 -15.52 -0.09 -7.24
C ASN A 99 -16.43 0.54 -8.31
N GLY A 100 -15.88 0.95 -9.45
CA GLY A 100 -16.68 1.44 -10.58
C GLY A 100 -17.70 0.40 -11.07
N ILE A 101 -17.27 -0.84 -11.28
CA ILE A 101 -18.16 -1.94 -11.66
C ILE A 101 -19.20 -2.21 -10.57
N ALA A 102 -18.78 -2.27 -9.30
CA ALA A 102 -19.68 -2.52 -8.18
C ALA A 102 -20.77 -1.44 -8.05
N VAL A 103 -20.41 -0.15 -8.12
CA VAL A 103 -21.35 0.96 -8.05
C VAL A 103 -22.33 0.95 -9.22
N MET A 104 -21.85 0.72 -10.44
CA MET A 104 -22.70 0.69 -11.64
C MET A 104 -23.70 -0.47 -11.63
N THR A 105 -23.36 -1.58 -10.98
CA THR A 105 -24.20 -2.81 -10.98
C THR A 105 -25.09 -2.93 -9.75
N LEU A 106 -24.62 -2.50 -8.57
CA LEU A 106 -25.34 -2.68 -7.29
C LEU A 106 -26.10 -1.44 -6.83
N TYR A 107 -25.71 -0.23 -7.27
CA TYR A 107 -26.23 1.04 -6.75
C TYR A 107 -26.94 1.90 -7.82
N ASN A 108 -27.25 1.34 -9.00
CA ASN A 108 -28.07 1.99 -10.04
C ASN A 108 -27.69 3.45 -10.37
N PHE A 109 -26.40 3.76 -10.45
CA PHE A 109 -25.89 5.12 -10.76
C PHE A 109 -26.24 6.22 -9.74
N GLU A 110 -26.45 5.86 -8.47
CA GLU A 110 -26.61 6.83 -7.41
C GLU A 110 -25.42 7.80 -7.34
N ALA A 111 -25.71 9.11 -7.31
CA ALA A 111 -24.69 10.16 -7.41
C ALA A 111 -23.62 10.10 -6.30
N LEU A 112 -24.05 9.79 -5.07
CA LEU A 112 -23.13 9.62 -3.94
C LEU A 112 -22.21 8.41 -4.16
N ALA A 113 -22.76 7.29 -4.63
CA ALA A 113 -21.98 6.10 -4.91
C ALA A 113 -20.99 6.34 -6.06
N LEU A 114 -21.36 7.08 -7.10
CA LEU A 114 -20.47 7.46 -8.20
C LEU A 114 -19.28 8.31 -7.73
N SER A 115 -19.49 9.22 -6.76
CA SER A 115 -18.40 10.02 -6.20
C SER A 115 -17.33 9.18 -5.47
N SER A 116 -17.68 7.97 -5.03
CA SER A 116 -16.76 7.05 -4.36
C SER A 116 -15.74 6.40 -5.30
N ILE A 117 -15.99 6.41 -6.61
CA ILE A 117 -15.12 5.78 -7.62
C ILE A 117 -13.70 6.38 -7.60
N PRO A 118 -13.48 7.70 -7.78
CA PRO A 118 -12.14 8.27 -7.70
C PRO A 118 -11.52 8.12 -6.29
N ILE A 119 -12.33 8.16 -5.24
CA ILE A 119 -11.85 8.03 -3.85
C ILE A 119 -11.30 6.61 -3.60
N SER A 120 -11.94 5.59 -4.18
CA SER A 120 -11.52 4.19 -4.05
C SER A 120 -10.11 3.92 -4.57
N PHE A 121 -9.65 4.68 -5.58
CA PHE A 121 -8.26 4.65 -6.03
C PHE A 121 -7.30 5.02 -4.90
N PHE A 122 -7.56 6.13 -4.21
CA PHE A 122 -6.70 6.63 -3.14
C PHE A 122 -6.74 5.72 -1.92
N VAL A 123 -7.92 5.22 -1.55
CA VAL A 123 -8.06 4.25 -0.45
C VAL A 123 -7.26 2.99 -0.76
N THR A 124 -7.46 2.40 -1.94
CA THR A 124 -6.75 1.18 -2.35
C THR A 124 -5.25 1.41 -2.39
N ARG A 125 -4.79 2.53 -2.98
CA ARG A 125 -3.38 2.91 -3.03
C ARG A 125 -2.78 3.10 -1.64
N TYR A 126 -3.51 3.74 -0.73
CA TYR A 126 -3.07 3.98 0.65
C TYR A 126 -2.82 2.65 1.37
N PHE A 127 -3.76 1.71 1.28
CA PHE A 127 -3.62 0.38 1.90
C PHE A 127 -2.62 -0.53 1.18
N ALA A 128 -2.42 -0.33 -0.13
CA ALA A 128 -1.44 -1.09 -0.93
C ALA A 128 0.01 -0.72 -0.59
N LYS A 129 0.26 0.48 -0.06
CA LYS A 129 1.61 0.96 0.25
C LYS A 129 2.05 0.46 1.63
N LEU A 130 3.25 -0.13 1.67
CA LEU A 130 3.93 -0.53 2.89
C LEU A 130 4.27 0.71 3.72
N LYS A 131 3.93 0.68 5.01
CA LYS A 131 4.34 1.70 5.97
C LYS A 131 5.79 1.45 6.35
N LEU A 132 6.64 2.40 6.01
CA LEU A 132 8.08 2.29 6.20
C LEU A 132 8.47 2.66 7.63
N THR A 133 9.52 2.03 8.13
CA THR A 133 10.17 2.44 9.38
C THR A 133 11.16 3.58 9.12
N GLU A 134 11.56 4.32 10.17
CA GLU A 134 12.54 5.42 10.02
C GLU A 134 13.87 4.97 9.38
N ALA A 135 14.33 3.74 9.70
CA ALA A 135 15.54 3.18 9.12
C ALA A 135 15.40 2.93 7.60
N GLN A 136 14.21 2.47 7.19
CA GLN A 136 13.86 2.24 5.80
C GLN A 136 13.74 3.54 5.00
N GLU A 137 13.11 4.57 5.58
CA GLU A 137 13.02 5.90 4.96
C GLU A 137 14.41 6.53 4.77
N LYS A 138 15.28 6.44 5.79
CA LYS A 138 16.68 6.90 5.69
C LYS A 138 17.44 6.12 4.61
N GLY A 139 17.22 4.81 4.50
CA GLY A 139 17.80 3.98 3.45
C GLY A 139 17.38 4.44 2.04
N ILE A 140 16.10 4.70 1.82
CA ILE A 140 15.58 5.22 0.55
C ILE A 140 16.16 6.60 0.24
N TRP A 141 16.16 7.51 1.21
CA TRP A 141 16.70 8.86 1.02
C TRP A 141 18.18 8.85 0.63
N ARG A 142 18.99 8.00 1.27
CA ARG A 142 20.41 7.83 0.92
C ARG A 142 20.62 7.31 -0.51
N LYS A 143 19.70 6.47 -1.00
CA LYS A 143 19.74 6.00 -2.38
C LYS A 143 19.47 7.13 -3.35
N GLU A 144 18.45 7.95 -3.05
CA GLU A 144 18.06 9.08 -3.90
C GLU A 144 19.18 10.11 -4.04
N ILE A 145 19.97 10.34 -2.99
CA ILE A 145 21.14 11.24 -3.02
C ILE A 145 22.44 10.57 -3.53
N GLY A 146 22.40 9.30 -3.93
CA GLY A 146 23.55 8.57 -4.47
C GLY A 146 24.63 8.21 -3.45
N GLN A 147 24.31 8.15 -2.16
CA GLN A 147 25.24 7.85 -1.07
C GLN A 147 25.11 6.42 -0.53
N LEU A 148 24.71 5.47 -1.39
CA LEU A 148 24.44 4.07 -1.04
C LEU A 148 25.38 3.11 -1.76
#